data_AF-A0A354FBK5-F1
#
_entry.id   AF-A0A354FBK5-F1
#
_cell.length_a   1.000
_cell.length_b   1.000
_cell.length_c   1.000
_cell.angle_alpha   90.00
_cell.angle_beta   90.00
_cell.angle_gamma   90.00
#
_symmetry.space_group_name_H-M   'P 1'
#
loop_
_entity.id
_entity.type
_entity.pdbx_description
1 polymer ?
#
loop_
_entity_poly.entity_id
_entity_poly.type
_entity_poly.pdbx_seq_one_letter_code
_entity_poly.pdbx_strand_id
1 'polypeptide(L)'
;GDRAELSFEPKDSWGRVCADDTCPGRKCHLQDDCFFVRARKRLHRAGVIVCNHALFFTDLNLRDSSSGAASLLPDYRYLIFDEAQHIESIARRTMSIEVSNMRLQVLLNQLRKREGCHLDAIHKAFALNGSFFDAVDHLESNNKHTLFPTPELIKLGQRLQEA
;
A
#
# COMPACT_ATOMS: atom_id res chain seq x y z
N GLY A 1 -10.11 7.72 -17.07
CA GLY A 1 -10.17 6.33 -17.54
C GLY A 1 -8.93 5.64 -17.05
N ASP A 2 -8.57 4.56 -17.73
CA ASP A 2 -7.29 3.88 -17.55
C ASP A 2 -6.25 4.45 -18.55
N ARG A 3 -4.96 4.40 -18.21
CA ARG A 3 -3.87 4.64 -19.17
C ARG A 3 -4.00 3.72 -20.38
N ALA A 4 -4.44 2.47 -20.16
CA ALA A 4 -4.61 1.47 -21.20
C ALA A 4 -5.73 1.79 -22.22
N GLU A 5 -6.65 2.72 -21.90
CA GLU A 5 -7.73 3.14 -22.80
C GLU A 5 -7.31 4.24 -23.80
N LEU A 6 -6.10 4.80 -23.64
CA LEU A 6 -5.61 5.85 -24.52
C LEU A 6 -5.18 5.28 -25.86
N SER A 7 -5.54 5.96 -26.94
CA SER A 7 -5.11 5.62 -28.30
C SER A 7 -3.64 5.97 -28.59
N PHE A 8 -2.93 6.50 -27.59
CA PHE A 8 -1.53 6.91 -27.68
C PHE A 8 -0.82 6.61 -26.37
N GLU A 9 0.51 6.50 -26.41
CA GLU A 9 1.32 6.32 -25.21
C GLU A 9 1.64 7.68 -24.57
N PRO A 10 1.09 8.01 -23.39
CA PRO A 10 1.54 9.18 -22.65
C PRO A 10 2.94 8.89 -22.13
N LYS A 11 3.94 9.59 -22.68
CA LYS A 11 5.35 9.53 -22.24
C LYS A 11 5.48 10.14 -20.83
N ASP A 12 6.42 11.05 -20.63
CA ASP A 12 6.67 11.69 -19.32
C ASP A 12 5.52 12.57 -18.81
N SER A 13 4.49 12.79 -19.64
CA SER A 13 3.31 13.58 -19.27
C SER A 13 2.34 12.85 -18.34
N TRP A 14 2.37 11.52 -18.26
CA TRP A 14 1.40 10.75 -17.47
C TRP A 14 1.39 11.18 -16.00
N GLY A 15 2.56 11.33 -15.38
CA GLY A 15 2.68 11.75 -13.98
C GLY A 15 2.15 13.15 -13.68
N ARG A 16 1.92 13.99 -14.72
CA ARG A 16 1.32 15.33 -14.56
C ARG A 16 -0.20 15.33 -14.65
N VAL A 17 -0.78 14.27 -15.21
CA VAL A 17 -2.22 14.18 -15.50
C VAL A 17 -2.92 13.06 -14.74
N CYS A 18 -2.19 12.03 -14.31
CA CYS A 18 -2.75 10.98 -13.47
C CYS A 18 -3.07 11.53 -12.08
N ALA A 19 -4.11 10.97 -11.48
CA ALA A 19 -4.60 11.38 -10.17
C ALA A 19 -4.46 10.23 -9.15
N ASP A 20 -3.42 9.41 -9.28
CA ASP A 20 -3.25 8.19 -8.48
C ASP A 20 -3.13 8.56 -6.99
N ASP A 21 -2.12 9.36 -6.64
CA ASP A 21 -1.87 9.83 -5.27
C ASP A 21 -2.49 11.20 -4.95
N THR A 22 -2.93 11.92 -5.98
CA THR A 22 -3.44 13.30 -5.86
C THR A 22 -4.96 13.38 -5.94
N CYS A 23 -5.67 12.24 -5.97
CA CYS A 23 -7.12 12.20 -6.02
C CYS A 23 -7.76 12.91 -4.80
N PRO A 24 -8.60 13.93 -5.02
CA PRO A 24 -9.29 14.63 -3.93
C PRO A 24 -10.45 13.81 -3.32
N GLY A 25 -10.71 12.61 -3.83
CA GLY A 25 -11.71 11.68 -3.32
C GLY A 25 -13.10 12.31 -3.25
N ARG A 26 -13.71 12.33 -2.05
CA ARG A 26 -15.06 12.89 -1.84
C ARG A 26 -15.17 14.37 -2.16
N LYS A 27 -14.07 15.13 -2.10
CA LYS A 27 -14.03 16.57 -2.43
C LYS A 27 -13.85 16.83 -3.93
N CYS A 28 -13.82 15.78 -4.76
CA CYS A 28 -13.69 15.94 -6.21
C CYS A 28 -14.93 16.62 -6.80
N HIS A 29 -14.74 17.76 -7.47
CA HIS A 29 -15.81 18.48 -8.17
C HIS A 29 -16.31 17.74 -9.43
N LEU A 30 -15.52 16.80 -9.96
CA LEU A 30 -15.86 15.99 -11.14
C LEU A 30 -16.48 14.64 -10.77
N GLN A 31 -17.08 14.48 -9.59
CA GLN A 31 -17.56 13.17 -9.13
C GLN A 31 -18.50 12.47 -10.13
N ASP A 32 -19.39 13.20 -10.79
CA ASP A 32 -20.37 12.65 -11.73
C ASP A 32 -19.72 12.14 -13.02
N ASP A 33 -18.70 12.85 -13.51
CA ASP A 33 -17.94 12.49 -14.71
C ASP A 33 -16.69 11.65 -14.42
N CYS A 34 -16.40 11.40 -13.14
CA CYS A 34 -15.20 10.67 -12.72
C CYS A 34 -15.26 9.21 -13.15
N PHE A 35 -14.34 8.82 -14.02
CA PHE A 35 -14.20 7.44 -14.48
C PHE A 35 -14.07 6.43 -13.34
N PHE A 36 -13.31 6.75 -12.29
CA PHE A 36 -13.16 5.88 -11.12
C PHE A 36 -14.49 5.68 -10.40
N VAL A 37 -15.25 6.76 -10.14
CA VAL A 37 -16.56 6.69 -9.48
C VAL A 37 -17.56 5.90 -10.34
N ARG A 38 -17.58 6.12 -11.66
CA ARG A 38 -18.43 5.38 -12.60
C ARG A 38 -18.06 3.90 -12.65
N ALA A 39 -16.77 3.57 -12.70
CA ALA A 39 -16.28 2.19 -12.65
C ALA A 39 -16.67 1.51 -11.34
N ARG A 40 -16.55 2.21 -10.20
CA ARG A 40 -16.97 1.70 -8.89
C ARG A 40 -18.49 1.46 -8.83
N LYS A 41 -19.30 2.37 -9.36
CA LYS A 41 -20.77 2.16 -9.48
C LYS A 41 -21.10 0.93 -10.35
N ARG A 42 -20.37 0.72 -11.46
CA ARG A 42 -20.53 -0.46 -12.33
C ARG A 42 -20.11 -1.74 -11.62
N LEU A 43 -19.00 -1.72 -10.90
CA LEU A 43 -18.50 -2.84 -10.09
C LEU A 43 -19.55 -3.32 -9.08
N HIS A 44 -20.19 -2.41 -8.35
CA HIS A 44 -21.24 -2.75 -7.38
C HIS A 44 -22.54 -3.29 -7.99
N ARG A 45 -22.76 -3.12 -9.30
CA ARG A 45 -23.93 -3.64 -10.02
C ARG A 45 -23.60 -4.90 -10.83
N ALA A 46 -22.34 -5.32 -10.86
CA ALA A 46 -21.90 -6.46 -11.64
C ALA A 46 -22.36 -7.77 -10.98
N GLY A 47 -22.92 -8.68 -11.77
CA GLY A 47 -23.25 -10.04 -11.32
C GLY A 47 -22.05 -10.97 -11.28
N VAL A 48 -21.02 -10.69 -12.10
CA VAL A 48 -19.75 -11.42 -12.16
C VAL A 48 -18.62 -10.41 -12.23
N ILE A 49 -17.59 -10.61 -11.43
CA ILE A 49 -16.41 -9.74 -11.35
C ILE A 49 -15.18 -10.59 -11.64
N VAL A 50 -14.38 -10.16 -12.62
CA VAL A 50 -13.05 -10.71 -12.88
C VAL A 50 -12.05 -9.68 -12.41
N CYS A 51 -11.17 -10.07 -11.49
CA CYS A 51 -10.11 -9.23 -10.98
C CYS A 51 -8.81 -10.00 -10.88
N ASN A 52 -7.68 -9.28 -10.79
CA ASN A 52 -6.41 -9.93 -10.51
C ASN A 52 -6.32 -10.36 -9.03
N HIS A 53 -5.47 -11.34 -8.75
CA HIS A 53 -5.25 -11.82 -7.38
C HIS A 53 -4.73 -10.72 -6.43
N ALA A 54 -3.94 -9.77 -6.94
CA ALA A 54 -3.45 -8.65 -6.14
C ALA A 54 -4.58 -7.76 -5.61
N LEU A 55 -5.59 -7.44 -6.42
CA LEU A 55 -6.74 -6.66 -5.99
C LEU A 55 -7.56 -7.43 -4.95
N PHE A 56 -7.75 -8.72 -5.15
CA PHE A 56 -8.44 -9.59 -4.19
C PHE A 56 -7.74 -9.60 -2.82
N PHE A 57 -6.43 -9.84 -2.76
CA PHE A 57 -5.71 -9.86 -1.48
C PHE A 57 -5.59 -8.47 -0.84
N THR A 58 -5.57 -7.41 -1.65
CA THR A 58 -5.65 -6.04 -1.15
C THR A 58 -7.02 -5.77 -0.50
N ASP A 59 -8.12 -6.19 -1.14
CA ASP A 59 -9.47 -6.11 -0.58
C ASP A 59 -9.59 -6.89 0.73
N LEU A 60 -9.07 -8.12 0.75
CA LEU A 60 -9.09 -8.97 1.93
C LEU A 60 -8.34 -8.33 3.12
N ASN A 61 -7.14 -7.81 2.89
CA ASN A 61 -6.36 -7.11 3.91
C ASN A 61 -7.05 -5.83 4.40
N LEU A 62 -7.70 -5.10 3.49
CA LEU A 62 -8.47 -3.90 3.85
C LEU A 62 -9.69 -4.24 4.71
N ARG A 63 -10.42 -5.31 4.36
CA ARG A 63 -11.56 -5.79 5.15
C ARG A 63 -11.12 -6.23 6.54
N ASP A 64 -10.03 -6.97 6.65
CA ASP A 64 -9.48 -7.42 7.93
C ASP A 64 -9.08 -6.24 8.84
N SER A 65 -8.21 -5.35 8.31
CA SER A 65 -7.72 -4.18 9.04
C SER A 65 -8.80 -3.15 9.41
N SER A 66 -9.92 -3.11 8.68
CA SER A 66 -11.04 -2.21 8.96
C SER A 66 -12.21 -2.88 9.68
N SER A 67 -12.06 -4.14 10.13
CA SER A 67 -13.16 -4.94 10.69
C SER A 67 -14.42 -4.95 9.81
N GLY A 68 -14.21 -4.98 8.49
CA GLY A 68 -15.27 -4.99 7.47
C GLY A 68 -15.85 -3.62 7.11
N ALA A 69 -15.40 -2.53 7.72
CA ALA A 69 -15.92 -1.19 7.44
C ALA A 69 -15.51 -0.65 6.05
N ALA A 70 -14.41 -1.16 5.48
CA ALA A 70 -13.91 -0.76 4.19
C ALA A 70 -13.68 -1.96 3.26
N SER A 71 -14.09 -1.81 2.00
CA SER A 71 -13.82 -2.76 0.92
C SER A 71 -13.64 -2.05 -0.43
N LEU A 72 -12.92 -2.72 -1.31
CA LEU A 72 -12.76 -2.41 -2.73
C LEU A 72 -13.78 -3.21 -3.57
N LEU A 73 -13.95 -4.49 -3.26
CA LEU A 73 -14.88 -5.38 -3.95
C LEU A 73 -16.25 -5.38 -3.25
N PRO A 74 -17.36 -5.56 -3.98
CA PRO A 74 -18.66 -5.86 -3.38
C PRO A 74 -18.63 -7.21 -2.65
N ASP A 75 -19.66 -7.48 -1.84
CA ASP A 75 -19.79 -8.79 -1.22
C ASP A 75 -20.09 -9.86 -2.28
N TYR A 76 -19.45 -11.01 -2.12
CA TYR A 76 -19.53 -12.14 -3.04
C TYR A 76 -19.84 -13.41 -2.26
N ARG A 77 -20.56 -14.33 -2.90
CA ARG A 77 -20.91 -15.65 -2.33
C ARG A 77 -19.99 -16.76 -2.83
N TYR A 78 -19.46 -16.58 -4.03
CA TYR A 78 -18.62 -17.56 -4.72
C TYR A 78 -17.34 -16.88 -5.18
N LEU A 79 -16.23 -17.59 -5.05
CA LEU A 79 -14.91 -17.15 -5.48
C LEU A 79 -14.27 -18.30 -6.25
N ILE A 80 -13.75 -18.00 -7.43
CA ILE A 80 -13.02 -18.94 -8.27
C ILE A 80 -11.63 -18.36 -8.44
N PHE A 81 -10.62 -19.14 -8.07
CA PHE A 81 -9.25 -18.81 -8.41
C PHE A 81 -8.86 -19.54 -9.68
N ASP A 82 -8.43 -18.77 -10.67
CA ASP A 82 -7.73 -19.30 -11.82
C ASP A 82 -6.23 -19.38 -11.53
N GLU A 83 -5.52 -20.33 -12.14
CA GLU A 83 -4.07 -20.51 -11.94
C GLU A 83 -3.64 -20.53 -10.44
N ALA A 84 -4.37 -21.32 -9.66
CA ALA A 84 -4.31 -21.33 -8.20
C ALA A 84 -2.90 -21.59 -7.63
N GLN A 85 -1.99 -22.19 -8.40
CA GLN A 85 -0.60 -22.39 -7.99
C GLN A 85 0.17 -21.09 -7.69
N HIS A 86 -0.29 -19.93 -8.18
CA HIS A 86 0.39 -18.65 -7.91
C HIS A 86 -0.15 -17.90 -6.68
N ILE A 87 -1.29 -18.34 -6.13
CA ILE A 87 -2.01 -17.67 -5.03
C ILE A 87 -1.11 -17.35 -3.86
N GLU A 88 -0.37 -18.34 -3.33
CA GLU A 88 0.46 -18.17 -2.14
C GLU A 88 1.48 -17.05 -2.31
N SER A 89 2.19 -17.05 -3.44
CA SER A 89 3.22 -16.05 -3.72
C SER A 89 2.64 -14.63 -3.86
N ILE A 90 1.46 -14.50 -4.47
CA ILE A 90 0.79 -13.21 -4.69
C ILE A 90 0.17 -12.71 -3.37
N ALA A 91 -0.44 -13.61 -2.59
CA ALA A 91 -0.96 -13.31 -1.26
C ALA A 91 0.15 -12.78 -0.36
N ARG A 92 1.25 -13.54 -0.23
CA ARG A 92 2.40 -13.16 0.58
C ARG A 92 2.95 -11.79 0.17
N ARG A 93 3.12 -11.53 -1.13
CA ARG A 93 3.64 -10.25 -1.62
C ARG A 93 2.68 -9.08 -1.36
N THR A 94 1.38 -9.29 -1.54
CA THR A 94 0.38 -8.21 -1.44
C THR A 94 0.08 -7.86 0.01
N MET A 95 0.12 -8.85 0.90
CA MET A 95 -0.20 -8.68 2.32
C MET A 95 1.03 -8.42 3.19
N SER A 96 2.24 -8.51 2.63
CA SER A 96 3.47 -8.15 3.34
C SER A 96 3.69 -6.64 3.37
N ILE A 97 4.25 -6.15 4.48
CA ILE A 97 4.79 -4.80 4.58
C ILE A 97 6.27 -4.85 4.23
N GLU A 98 6.69 -4.03 3.28
CA GLU A 98 8.10 -3.85 2.92
C GLU A 98 8.62 -2.53 3.49
N VAL A 99 9.69 -2.61 4.26
CA VAL A 99 10.41 -1.45 4.81
C VAL A 99 11.83 -1.48 4.27
N SER A 100 12.26 -0.37 3.68
CA SER A 100 13.61 -0.24 3.12
C SER A 100 14.26 1.08 3.55
N ASN A 101 15.58 1.07 3.67
CA ASN A 101 16.37 2.25 4.04
C ASN A 101 16.05 3.42 3.10
N MET A 102 16.08 3.18 1.79
CA MET A 102 15.77 4.20 0.79
C MET A 102 14.37 4.80 0.99
N ARG A 103 13.34 3.95 1.20
CA ARG A 103 11.96 4.42 1.36
C ARG A 103 11.78 5.25 2.63
N LEU A 104 12.41 4.84 3.73
CA LEU A 104 12.39 5.60 4.98
C LEU A 104 13.15 6.92 4.86
N GLN A 105 14.30 6.95 4.19
CA GLN A 105 15.04 8.18 3.90
C GLN A 105 14.19 9.17 3.09
N VAL A 106 13.46 8.71 2.08
CA VAL A 106 12.53 9.55 1.30
C VAL A 106 11.42 10.10 2.19
N LEU A 107 10.78 9.26 3.00
CA LEU A 107 9.70 9.68 3.92
C LEU A 107 10.19 10.70 4.95
N LEU A 108 11.34 10.47 5.59
CA LEU A 108 11.94 11.41 6.54
C LEU A 108 12.29 12.74 5.88
N ASN A 109 12.78 12.71 4.64
CA ASN A 109 13.05 13.93 3.86
C ASN A 109 11.76 14.69 3.51
N GLN A 110 10.66 13.98 3.23
CA GLN A 110 9.35 14.61 3.01
C GLN A 110 8.82 15.24 4.31
N LEU A 111 8.95 14.56 5.45
CA LEU A 111 8.56 15.11 6.76
C LEU A 111 9.37 16.35 7.12
N ARG A 112 10.67 16.37 6.83
CA ARG A 112 11.56 17.52 7.07
C ARG A 112 11.12 18.77 6.30
N LYS A 113 10.46 18.60 5.16
CA LYS A 113 9.97 19.71 4.33
C LYS A 113 8.60 20.23 4.76
N ARG A 114 7.93 19.58 5.72
CA ARG A 114 6.63 20.05 6.25
C ARG A 114 6.84 21.14 7.29
N GLU A 115 5.96 22.15 7.26
CA GLU A 115 5.90 23.18 8.29
C GLU A 115 5.56 22.56 9.65
N GLY A 116 6.17 23.09 10.73
CA GLY A 116 5.97 22.58 12.10
C GLY A 116 6.69 21.27 12.42
N CYS A 117 7.60 20.80 11.56
CA CYS A 117 8.37 19.59 11.86
C CYS A 117 9.40 19.82 12.99
N HIS A 118 9.51 18.86 13.92
CA HIS A 118 10.54 18.88 14.96
C HIS A 118 11.86 18.37 14.38
N LEU A 119 12.71 19.29 13.92
CA LEU A 119 13.96 18.96 13.23
C LEU A 119 14.86 17.99 14.01
N ASP A 120 15.00 18.16 15.32
CA ASP A 120 15.82 17.25 16.13
C ASP A 120 15.28 15.81 16.16
N ALA A 121 13.95 15.63 16.17
CA ALA A 121 13.34 14.31 16.13
C ALA A 121 13.61 13.65 14.77
N ILE A 122 13.55 14.43 13.68
CA ILE A 122 13.86 13.95 12.34
C ILE A 122 15.34 13.57 12.21
N HIS A 123 16.26 14.39 12.74
CA HIS A 123 17.69 14.05 12.76
C HIS A 123 17.98 12.78 13.55
N LYS A 124 17.35 12.61 14.71
CA LYS A 124 17.44 11.36 15.49
C LYS A 124 16.88 10.18 14.69
N ALA A 125 15.77 10.35 13.99
CA ALA A 125 15.18 9.30 13.17
C ALA A 125 16.09 8.89 11.99
N PHE A 126 16.76 9.84 11.34
CA PHE A 126 17.76 9.53 10.31
C PHE A 126 18.92 8.71 10.86
N ALA A 127 19.47 9.11 12.02
CA ALA A 127 20.56 8.38 12.66
C ALA A 127 20.16 6.95 13.05
N LEU A 128 19.00 6.80 13.70
CA LEU A 128 18.45 5.49 14.07
C LEU A 128 18.19 4.60 12.84
N ASN A 129 17.62 5.17 11.78
CA ASN A 129 17.38 4.45 10.53
C ASN A 129 18.69 3.94 9.91
N GLY A 130 19.74 4.78 9.86
CA GLY A 130 21.06 4.36 9.39
C GLY A 130 21.62 3.20 10.21
N SER A 131 21.73 3.38 11.54
CA SER A 131 22.27 2.34 12.43
C SER A 131 21.48 1.04 12.39
N PHE A 132 20.15 1.11 12.23
CA PHE A 132 19.31 -0.08 12.09
C PHE A 132 19.64 -0.86 10.82
N PHE A 133 19.66 -0.22 9.65
CA PHE A 133 19.92 -0.92 8.39
C PHE A 133 21.37 -1.38 8.27
N ASP A 134 22.34 -0.62 8.81
CA ASP A 134 23.73 -1.08 8.90
C ASP A 134 23.82 -2.37 9.74
N ALA A 135 23.13 -2.43 10.89
CA ALA A 135 23.10 -3.63 11.72
C ALA A 135 22.41 -4.81 11.03
N VAL A 136 21.37 -4.57 10.25
CA VAL A 136 20.67 -5.62 9.47
C VAL A 136 21.56 -6.16 8.35
N ASP A 137 22.29 -5.30 7.64
CA ASP A 137 23.19 -5.70 6.54
C ASP A 137 24.35 -6.57 7.06
N HIS A 138 24.75 -6.42 8.32
CA HIS A 138 25.81 -7.21 8.95
C HIS A 138 25.38 -8.62 9.40
N LEU A 139 24.12 -9.03 9.27
CA LEU A 139 23.60 -10.32 9.77
C LEU A 139 23.87 -11.57 8.87
N GLU A 140 24.67 -11.46 7.79
CA GLU A 140 25.19 -12.52 6.87
C GLU A 140 24.55 -12.67 5.46
N SER A 141 25.32 -13.29 4.56
CA SER A 141 25.38 -13.23 3.08
C SER A 141 24.14 -13.57 2.23
N ASN A 142 22.98 -13.91 2.80
CA ASN A 142 21.82 -14.40 2.03
C ASN A 142 20.60 -13.46 2.02
N ASN A 143 20.72 -12.23 2.55
CA ASN A 143 19.69 -11.16 2.50
C ASN A 143 18.27 -11.59 2.95
N LYS A 144 18.15 -12.69 3.71
CA LYS A 144 16.88 -13.22 4.23
C LYS A 144 17.08 -13.67 5.67
N HIS A 145 16.57 -12.86 6.59
CA HIS A 145 16.49 -13.19 8.01
C HIS A 145 15.03 -13.29 8.42
N THR A 146 14.65 -14.43 8.98
CA THR A 146 13.33 -14.58 9.61
C THR A 146 13.46 -14.11 11.05
N LEU A 147 12.82 -12.99 11.38
CA LEU A 147 12.68 -12.55 12.75
C LEU A 147 11.52 -13.30 13.39
N PHE A 148 11.80 -14.03 14.46
CA PHE A 148 10.74 -14.63 15.26
C PHE A 148 10.23 -13.59 16.25
N PRO A 149 8.91 -13.36 16.31
CA PRO A 149 8.35 -12.39 17.24
C PRO A 149 8.59 -12.86 18.68
N THR A 150 9.40 -12.12 19.43
CA THR A 150 9.56 -12.34 20.87
C THR A 150 8.43 -11.62 21.63
N PRO A 151 8.06 -12.07 22.85
CA PRO A 151 7.08 -11.37 23.67
C PRO A 151 7.41 -9.89 23.88
N GLU A 152 8.70 -9.56 23.99
CA GLU A 152 9.20 -8.19 24.12
C GLU A 152 8.96 -7.36 22.86
N LEU A 153 9.28 -7.92 21.68
CA LEU A 153 9.02 -7.28 20.38
C LEU A 153 7.52 -7.04 20.16
N ILE A 154 6.68 -8.02 20.50
CA ILE A 154 5.21 -7.88 20.42
C ILE A 154 4.73 -6.74 21.33
N LYS A 155 5.19 -6.73 22.59
CA LYS A 155 4.81 -5.69 23.56
C LYS A 155 5.29 -4.30 23.13
N LEU A 156 6.49 -4.20 22.56
CA LEU A 156 7.00 -2.94 22.01
C LEU A 156 6.14 -2.48 20.83
N GLY A 157 5.79 -3.38 19.91
CA GLY A 157 4.92 -3.09 18.78
C GLY A 157 3.54 -2.57 19.21
N GLN A 158 2.93 -3.19 20.22
CA GLN A 158 1.65 -2.73 20.79
C GLN A 158 1.75 -1.31 21.37
N ARG A 159 2.80 -1.03 22.14
CA ARG A 159 3.04 0.33 22.68
C ARG A 159 3.21 1.39 21.60
N LEU A 160 3.80 1.03 20.47
CA LEU A 160 3.98 1.95 19.34
C LEU A 160 2.68 2.19 18.55
N GLN A 161 1.72 1.28 18.60
CA GLN A 161 0.40 1.49 17.99
C GLN A 161 -0.50 2.43 18.83
N GLU A 162 -0.23 2.52 20.13
CA GLU A 162 -0.98 3.34 21.09
C GLU A 162 -0.42 4.78 21.25
N ALA A 163 0.80 5.03 20.77
CA ALA A 163 1.53 6.30 20.89
C ALA A 163 1.31 7.21 19.67
#